data_AF-A0A2M7NMS0-F1
#
_entry.id   AF-A0A2M7NMS0-F1
#
_cell.length_a   1.000
_cell.length_b   1.000
_cell.length_c   1.000
_cell.angle_alpha   90.00
_cell.angle_beta   90.00
_cell.angle_gamma   90.00
#
_symmetry.space_group_name_H-M   'P 1'
#
loop_
_entity.id
_entity.type
_entity.pdbx_description
1 polymer ?
#
loop_
_entity_poly.entity_id
_entity_poly.type
_entity_poly.pdbx_seq_one_letter_code
_entity_poly.pdbx_strand_id
1 'polypeptide(L)'
;MKHFLNFSFFFLIFLTSSLQSQDIIWLDANLEKTSQEKADFYRIDEKLDGEIILYYKKRTKFRKVFYSKGKLNGMFYEYYETGELKETGVYENGLREGIWKEYYKGGKIKSKGKYTNGEKVGIWKVFYKND
;
A
#
# COMPACT_ATOMS: atom_id res chain seq x y z
N MET A 1 -51.93 -41.59 14.89
CA MET A 1 -52.23 -40.15 14.69
C MET A 1 -50.98 -39.38 15.10
N LYS A 2 -50.02 -39.22 14.16
CA LYS A 2 -49.62 -37.94 13.55
C LYS A 2 -49.36 -36.82 14.58
N HIS A 3 -48.09 -36.44 14.75
CA HIS A 3 -47.50 -35.15 14.32
C HIS A 3 -46.16 -34.95 15.05
N PHE A 4 -45.04 -35.33 14.40
CA PHE A 4 -44.19 -34.52 13.51
C PHE A 4 -43.17 -33.65 14.26
N LEU A 5 -41.93 -34.16 14.23
CA LEU A 5 -40.67 -33.45 14.42
C LEU A 5 -40.65 -32.18 13.56
N ASN A 6 -40.41 -31.03 14.17
CA ASN A 6 -40.03 -29.80 13.47
C ASN A 6 -38.81 -29.22 14.19
N PHE A 7 -37.66 -29.84 13.98
CA PHE A 7 -36.38 -29.17 14.23
C PHE A 7 -36.15 -28.25 13.04
N SER A 8 -36.40 -26.97 13.27
CA SER A 8 -36.12 -25.89 12.35
C SER A 8 -34.64 -25.92 11.97
N PHE A 9 -34.34 -26.47 10.79
CA PHE A 9 -33.03 -26.43 10.16
C PHE A 9 -32.86 -25.04 9.53
N PHE A 10 -32.69 -24.02 10.36
CA PHE A 10 -32.41 -22.67 9.87
C PHE A 10 -30.91 -22.52 9.63
N PHE A 11 -30.56 -22.75 8.37
CA PHE A 11 -29.49 -22.07 7.64
C PHE A 11 -28.07 -22.18 8.22
N LEU A 12 -27.51 -23.37 8.02
CA LEU A 12 -26.10 -23.60 7.82
C LEU A 12 -25.68 -23.03 6.44
N ILE A 13 -25.73 -21.71 6.26
CA ILE A 13 -25.20 -21.03 5.06
C ILE A 13 -24.45 -19.78 5.53
N PHE A 14 -23.21 -19.62 5.04
CA PHE A 14 -22.20 -18.57 5.30
C PHE A 14 -21.01 -18.95 6.19
N LEU A 15 -20.40 -20.12 5.94
CA LEU A 15 -18.94 -20.28 6.13
C LEU A 15 -18.28 -20.93 4.91
N THR A 16 -18.91 -20.78 3.75
CA THR A 16 -18.34 -21.10 2.44
C THR A 16 -18.17 -19.84 1.60
N SER A 17 -17.98 -18.66 2.22
CA SER A 17 -17.24 -17.62 1.50
C SER A 17 -15.86 -18.21 1.32
N SER A 18 -15.63 -18.77 0.13
CA SER A 18 -14.40 -19.38 -0.33
C SER A 18 -13.20 -18.82 0.43
N LEU A 19 -12.39 -19.70 1.04
CA LEU A 19 -10.99 -19.38 1.28
C LEU A 19 -10.39 -19.07 -0.10
N GLN A 20 -10.57 -17.84 -0.57
CA GLN A 20 -9.86 -17.34 -1.70
C GLN A 20 -8.45 -17.20 -1.14
N SER A 21 -7.60 -18.16 -1.49
CA SER A 21 -6.17 -18.09 -1.19
C SER A 21 -5.72 -16.71 -1.64
N GLN A 22 -5.27 -15.89 -0.69
CA GLN A 22 -4.72 -14.60 -1.05
C GLN A 22 -3.38 -14.88 -1.73
N ASP A 23 -3.33 -14.70 -3.04
CA ASP A 23 -2.12 -14.98 -3.81
C ASP A 23 -1.03 -13.96 -3.46
N ILE A 24 0.20 -14.46 -3.35
CA ILE A 24 1.38 -13.62 -3.19
C ILE A 24 1.87 -13.22 -4.57
N ILE A 25 1.90 -11.92 -4.83
CA ILE A 25 2.44 -11.36 -6.05
C ILE A 25 3.84 -10.85 -5.77
N TRP A 26 4.81 -11.54 -6.33
CA TRP A 26 6.23 -11.21 -6.26
C TRP A 26 6.60 -10.15 -7.30
N LEU A 27 7.37 -9.15 -6.89
CA LEU A 27 7.72 -7.99 -7.72
C LEU A 27 9.24 -7.74 -7.66
N ASP A 28 9.83 -7.39 -8.80
CA ASP A 28 11.24 -6.97 -8.87
C ASP A 28 11.44 -5.50 -8.46
N ALA A 29 12.67 -5.00 -8.54
CA ALA A 29 13.03 -3.62 -8.26
C ALA A 29 12.24 -2.56 -9.06
N ASN A 30 11.70 -2.93 -10.23
CA ASN A 30 10.89 -2.07 -11.09
C ASN A 30 9.39 -2.17 -10.81
N LEU A 31 8.99 -2.99 -9.82
CA LEU A 31 7.60 -3.31 -9.49
C LEU A 31 6.88 -4.12 -10.58
N GLU A 32 7.62 -4.88 -11.37
CA GLU A 32 7.07 -5.81 -12.37
C GLU A 32 6.93 -7.21 -11.78
N LYS A 33 5.89 -7.96 -12.18
CA LYS A 33 5.65 -9.33 -11.71
C LYS A 33 6.85 -10.23 -12.05
N THR A 34 7.36 -10.98 -11.07
CA THR A 34 8.54 -11.85 -11.23
C THR A 34 8.42 -13.13 -10.39
N SER A 35 9.45 -13.98 -10.40
CA SER A 35 9.53 -15.16 -9.53
C SER A 35 9.96 -14.77 -8.11
N GLN A 36 9.59 -15.57 -7.11
CA GLN A 36 9.99 -15.34 -5.71
C GLN A 36 11.51 -15.18 -5.53
N GLU A 37 12.30 -15.93 -6.30
CA GLU A 37 13.76 -15.87 -6.26
C GLU A 37 14.28 -14.47 -6.63
N LYS A 38 13.73 -13.90 -7.71
CA LYS A 38 14.14 -12.61 -8.30
C LYS A 38 13.44 -11.39 -7.69
N ALA A 39 12.54 -11.62 -6.73
CA ALA A 39 11.73 -10.56 -6.15
C ALA A 39 12.50 -9.73 -5.12
N ASP A 40 12.24 -8.42 -5.13
CA ASP A 40 12.63 -7.45 -4.09
C ASP A 40 11.44 -7.14 -3.17
N PHE A 41 10.23 -7.20 -3.71
CA PHE A 41 9.00 -6.88 -3.02
C PHE A 41 7.93 -7.96 -3.21
N TYR A 42 6.90 -7.91 -2.38
CA TYR A 42 5.67 -8.64 -2.61
C TYR A 42 4.46 -7.84 -2.15
N ARG A 43 3.30 -8.18 -2.70
CA ARG A 43 2.00 -7.80 -2.17
C ARG A 43 1.11 -9.03 -2.08
N ILE A 44 0.08 -8.89 -1.28
CA ILE A 44 -0.95 -9.92 -1.13
C ILE A 44 -2.14 -9.46 -1.96
N ASP A 45 -2.75 -10.36 -2.72
CA ASP A 45 -3.86 -10.12 -3.64
C ASP A 45 -3.44 -9.45 -4.97
N GLU A 46 -4.16 -9.79 -6.03
CA GLU A 46 -4.05 -9.19 -7.35
C GLU A 46 -4.80 -7.87 -7.45
N LYS A 47 -5.83 -7.65 -6.63
CA LYS A 47 -6.66 -6.44 -6.66
C LYS A 47 -5.79 -5.17 -6.60
N LEU A 48 -6.07 -4.22 -7.49
CA LEU A 48 -5.34 -2.95 -7.63
C LEU A 48 -6.24 -1.74 -7.34
N ASP A 49 -7.30 -1.91 -6.54
CA ASP A 49 -8.21 -0.84 -6.17
C ASP A 49 -8.40 -0.80 -4.65
N GLY A 50 -8.37 0.42 -4.10
CA GLY A 50 -8.29 0.67 -2.66
C GLY A 50 -6.86 0.75 -2.16
N GLU A 51 -6.70 0.47 -0.87
CA GLU A 51 -5.40 0.49 -0.20
C GLU A 51 -4.58 -0.76 -0.54
N ILE A 52 -3.39 -0.55 -1.12
CA ILE A 52 -2.43 -1.60 -1.45
C ILE A 52 -1.18 -1.40 -0.59
N ILE A 53 -0.75 -2.49 0.05
CA ILE A 53 0.48 -2.51 0.84
C ILE A 53 1.48 -3.44 0.14
N LEU A 54 2.63 -2.87 -0.21
CA LEU A 54 3.79 -3.61 -0.69
C LEU A 54 4.75 -3.80 0.48
N TYR A 55 5.34 -4.97 0.54
CA TYR A 55 6.33 -5.36 1.53
C TYR A 55 7.66 -5.60 0.83
N TYR A 56 8.75 -5.26 1.50
CA TYR A 56 10.05 -5.83 1.17
C TYR A 56 10.02 -7.34 1.33
N LYS A 57 10.84 -8.07 0.57
CA LYS A 57 11.00 -9.53 0.73
C LYS A 57 11.34 -9.96 2.17
N LYS A 58 12.00 -9.09 2.94
CA LYS A 58 12.28 -9.26 4.38
C LYS A 58 11.06 -9.00 5.30
N ARG A 59 9.86 -8.86 4.74
CA ARG A 59 8.57 -8.68 5.43
C ARG A 59 8.38 -7.35 6.17
N THR A 60 9.26 -6.38 5.98
CA THR A 60 9.01 -4.99 6.41
C THR A 60 8.15 -4.27 5.36
N LYS A 61 7.34 -3.31 5.77
CA LYS A 61 6.52 -2.53 4.82
C LYS A 61 7.46 -1.74 3.91
N PHE A 62 7.23 -1.82 2.61
CA PHE A 62 7.93 -1.00 1.62
C PHE A 62 7.10 0.24 1.28
N ARG A 63 5.83 0.03 0.92
CA ARG A 63 4.97 1.10 0.45
C ARG A 63 3.52 0.85 0.81
N LYS A 64 2.78 1.91 1.12
CA LYS A 64 1.32 1.91 1.21
C LYS A 64 0.80 2.96 0.24
N VAL A 65 -0.03 2.53 -0.70
CA VAL A 65 -0.60 3.37 -1.75
C VAL A 65 -2.11 3.18 -1.80
N PHE A 66 -2.82 4.19 -2.28
CA PHE A 66 -4.24 4.08 -2.57
C PHE A 66 -4.46 4.19 -4.08
N TYR A 67 -5.16 3.22 -4.64
CA TYR A 67 -5.63 3.25 -6.03
C TYR A 67 -7.14 3.48 -6.07
N SER A 68 -7.58 4.27 -7.03
CA SER A 68 -8.99 4.38 -7.41
C SER A 68 -9.10 4.32 -8.92
N LYS A 69 -9.90 3.39 -9.44
CA LYS A 69 -10.13 3.21 -10.89
C LYS A 69 -8.81 3.04 -11.67
N GLY A 70 -7.87 2.27 -11.11
CA GLY A 70 -6.58 1.97 -11.72
C GLY A 70 -5.54 3.09 -11.67
N LYS A 71 -5.81 4.22 -11.00
CA LYS A 71 -4.85 5.31 -10.81
C LYS A 71 -4.52 5.53 -9.34
N LEU A 72 -3.31 5.96 -9.04
CA LEU A 72 -2.96 6.43 -7.68
C LEU A 72 -3.85 7.62 -7.32
N ASN A 73 -4.59 7.50 -6.22
CA ASN A 73 -5.52 8.53 -5.80
C ASN A 73 -5.75 8.46 -4.28
N GLY A 74 -5.02 9.25 -3.51
CA GLY A 74 -5.07 9.28 -2.06
C GLY A 74 -3.67 9.27 -1.45
N MET A 75 -3.60 8.86 -0.19
CA MET A 75 -2.36 8.90 0.58
C MET A 75 -1.30 7.93 0.05
N PHE A 76 -0.07 8.41 0.02
CA PHE A 76 1.12 7.64 -0.28
C PHE A 76 2.06 7.64 0.92
N TYR A 77 2.64 6.47 1.19
CA TYR A 77 3.69 6.27 2.17
C TYR A 77 4.74 5.33 1.61
N GLU A 78 6.00 5.72 1.71
CA GLU A 78 7.14 4.85 1.46
C GLU A 78 7.98 4.76 2.73
N TYR A 79 8.54 3.58 2.99
CA TYR A 79 9.31 3.27 4.18
C TYR A 79 10.70 2.80 3.78
N TYR A 80 11.68 2.99 4.67
CA TYR A 80 12.96 2.32 4.58
C TYR A 80 12.82 0.83 4.89
N GLU A 81 13.77 -0.01 4.46
CA GLU A 81 13.83 -1.42 4.84
C GLU A 81 13.79 -1.65 6.36
N THR A 82 14.31 -0.69 7.12
CA THR A 82 14.33 -0.66 8.59
C THR A 82 12.96 -0.32 9.22
N GLY A 83 11.98 0.07 8.41
CA GLY A 83 10.58 0.30 8.80
C GLY A 83 10.21 1.76 9.09
N GLU A 84 11.18 2.67 9.16
CA GLU A 84 10.92 4.10 9.35
C GLU A 84 10.33 4.73 8.08
N LEU A 85 9.48 5.74 8.27
CA LEU A 85 8.90 6.50 7.16
C LEU A 85 10.00 7.21 6.37
N LYS A 86 9.98 7.05 5.06
CA LYS A 86 10.92 7.64 4.10
C LYS A 86 10.31 8.80 3.34
N GLU A 87 9.07 8.63 2.86
CA GLU A 87 8.37 9.65 2.07
C GLU A 87 6.86 9.56 2.31
N THR A 88 6.17 10.69 2.28
CA THR A 88 4.70 10.74 2.29
C THR A 88 4.17 11.93 1.52
N GLY A 89 2.97 11.76 0.97
CA GLY A 89 2.22 12.79 0.27
C GLY A 89 0.89 12.27 -0.22
N VAL A 90 0.28 13.00 -1.14
CA VAL A 90 -0.99 12.64 -1.76
C VAL A 90 -0.79 12.53 -3.27
N TYR A 91 -1.43 11.53 -3.87
CA TYR A 91 -1.67 11.47 -5.30
C TYR A 91 -3.11 11.84 -5.61
N GLU A 92 -3.33 12.57 -6.68
CA GLU A 92 -4.65 12.79 -7.29
C GLU A 92 -4.57 12.42 -8.77
N ASN A 93 -5.42 11.49 -9.21
CA ASN A 93 -5.48 11.02 -10.61
C ASN A 93 -4.12 10.58 -11.20
N GLY A 94 -3.24 10.00 -10.38
CA GLY A 94 -1.90 9.54 -10.78
C GLY A 94 -0.79 10.57 -10.62
N LEU A 95 -1.11 11.81 -10.23
CA LEU A 95 -0.15 12.91 -10.09
C LEU A 95 0.07 13.28 -8.64
N ARG A 96 1.31 13.66 -8.28
CA ARG A 96 1.59 14.18 -6.93
C ARG A 96 0.84 15.49 -6.71
N GLU A 97 0.16 15.61 -5.58
CA GLU A 97 -0.59 16.81 -5.20
C GLU A 97 -0.35 17.15 -3.73
N GLY A 98 -0.48 18.43 -3.38
CA GLY A 98 -0.41 18.90 -2.01
C GLY A 98 0.98 18.82 -1.40
N ILE A 99 1.05 18.68 -0.08
CA ILE A 99 2.32 18.71 0.66
C ILE A 99 2.99 17.33 0.63
N TRP A 100 4.24 17.33 0.18
CA TRP A 100 5.11 16.17 0.20
C TRP A 100 6.22 16.36 1.22
N LYS A 101 6.57 15.27 1.90
CA LYS A 101 7.63 15.24 2.91
C LYS A 101 8.51 14.02 2.68
N GLU A 102 9.81 14.23 2.71
CA GLU A 102 10.82 13.18 2.80
C GLU A 102 11.48 13.24 4.18
N TYR A 103 11.90 12.09 4.67
CA TYR A 103 12.51 11.93 5.98
C TYR A 103 13.86 11.22 5.85
N TYR A 104 14.78 11.52 6.76
CA TYR A 104 15.97 10.70 6.97
C TYR A 104 15.62 9.45 7.78
N LYS A 105 16.49 8.43 7.72
CA LYS A 105 16.50 7.38 8.75
C LYS A 105 16.62 8.03 10.14
N GLY A 106 15.75 7.64 11.07
CA GLY A 106 15.55 8.32 12.36
C GLY A 106 14.44 9.38 12.38
N GLY A 107 13.71 9.58 11.26
CA GLY A 107 12.43 10.30 11.24
C GLY A 107 12.51 11.83 11.19
N LYS A 108 13.70 12.42 11.17
CA LYS A 108 13.87 13.87 10.93
C LYS A 108 13.48 14.20 9.49
N ILE A 109 12.77 15.31 9.28
CA ILE A 109 12.41 15.78 7.92
C ILE A 109 13.70 16.08 7.16
N LYS A 110 13.84 15.47 5.99
CA LYS A 110 14.89 15.72 5.01
C LYS A 110 14.50 16.82 4.05
N SER A 111 13.28 16.76 3.52
CA SER A 111 12.76 17.79 2.64
C SER A 111 11.25 17.90 2.76
N LYS A 112 10.71 19.09 2.48
CA LYS A 112 9.26 19.27 2.32
C LYS A 112 8.95 20.39 1.33
N GLY A 113 7.87 20.23 0.59
CA GLY A 113 7.39 21.21 -0.38
C GLY A 113 6.01 20.85 -0.88
N LYS A 114 5.49 21.65 -1.81
CA LYS A 114 4.20 21.43 -2.44
C LYS A 114 4.38 20.90 -3.86
N TYR A 115 3.52 19.97 -4.23
CA TYR A 115 3.29 19.60 -5.62
C TYR A 115 1.91 20.10 -6.07
N THR A 116 1.79 20.43 -7.36
CA THR A 116 0.51 20.64 -8.03
C THR A 116 0.58 20.03 -9.43
N ASN A 117 -0.38 19.16 -9.76
CA ASN A 117 -0.42 18.40 -11.02
C ASN A 117 0.90 17.66 -11.33
N GLY A 118 1.56 17.11 -10.31
CA GLY A 118 2.82 16.40 -10.45
C GLY A 118 4.07 17.28 -10.46
N GLU A 119 3.93 18.60 -10.53
CA GLU A 119 5.03 19.55 -10.60
C GLU A 119 5.35 20.17 -9.24
N LYS A 120 6.65 20.39 -8.95
CA LYS A 120 7.08 21.07 -7.73
C LYS A 120 6.68 22.54 -7.80
N VAL A 121 5.98 23.04 -6.80
CA VAL A 121 5.55 24.44 -6.71
C VAL A 121 5.94 25.09 -5.38
N GLY A 122 6.23 26.40 -5.44
CA GLY A 122 6.58 27.19 -4.26
C GLY A 122 7.91 26.81 -3.62
N ILE A 123 8.05 27.13 -2.33
CA ILE A 123 9.31 26.95 -1.60
C ILE A 123 9.48 25.50 -1.16
N TRP A 124 10.62 24.93 -1.54
CA TRP A 124 11.10 23.65 -1.04
C TRP A 124 12.11 23.87 0.07
N LYS A 125 11.83 23.32 1.25
CA LYS A 125 12.75 23.37 2.38
C LYS A 125 13.52 22.06 2.41
N VAL A 126 14.85 22.15 2.36
CA VAL A 126 15.77 21.03 2.54
C VAL A 126 16.50 21.23 3.85
N PHE A 127 16.56 20.19 4.66
CA PHE A 127 17.23 20.18 5.94
C PHE A 127 18.41 19.23 5.81
N TYR A 128 19.61 19.70 6.11
CA TYR A 128 20.80 18.87 6.11
C TYR A 128 20.92 18.15 7.45
N LYS A 129 21.45 16.93 7.43
CA LYS A 129 21.81 16.22 8.65
C LYS A 129 23.00 16.97 9.27
N ASN A 130 22.75 17.65 10.37
CA ASN A 130 23.85 18.07 11.24
C ASN A 130 24.32 16.80 11.93
N ASP A 131 25.55 16.39 11.63
CA ASP A 131 26.21 15.24 12.23
C ASP A 131 26.53 15.49 13.71
#